data_AF-A0A7L9UYZ0-F1
#
_entry.id   AF-A0A7L9UYZ0-F1
#
_cell.length_a   1.000
_cell.length_b   1.000
_cell.length_c   1.000
_cell.angle_alpha   90.00
_cell.angle_beta   90.00
_cell.angle_gamma   90.00
#
_symmetry.space_group_name_H-M   'P 1'
#
loop_
_entity.id
_entity.type
_entity.pdbx_description
1 polymer ?
#
loop_
_entity_poly.entity_id
_entity_poly.type
_entity_poly.pdbx_seq_one_letter_code
_entity_poly.pdbx_strand_id
1 'polypeptide(L)'
;MGKYQEEKKTPIIMVKKRRTLLPPSLSEKTGVIARSETEKMEESVSEGISSPAVDTHTPDAPACKKKKKRRRFPRQPHWTHEFTHDCVEKVKSLFPHLRAEGGGFLPLKIGITNDFAAFLTEHPETELTLDEWSCAISCITTRQVYLQRTAVAGIPRYGLDGLPAGQVSECDALNARRWLAVREQQKLKMKTMQEQSASTEKTER
;
A
#
# COMPACT_ATOMS: atom_id res chain seq x y z
N MET A 1 -28.22 -5.94 -53.67
CA MET A 1 -28.39 -4.84 -52.71
C MET A 1 -29.31 -5.29 -51.58
N GLY A 2 -28.76 -5.52 -50.38
CA GLY A 2 -29.43 -5.47 -49.05
C GLY A 2 -30.48 -6.55 -48.72
N LYS A 3 -30.58 -7.09 -47.50
CA LYS A 3 -29.91 -6.82 -46.22
C LYS A 3 -29.95 -8.09 -45.36
N TYR A 4 -28.84 -8.39 -44.69
CA TYR A 4 -28.80 -9.34 -43.57
C TYR A 4 -29.50 -8.69 -42.38
N GLN A 5 -30.53 -9.34 -41.84
CA GLN A 5 -31.08 -9.00 -40.54
C GLN A 5 -30.26 -9.74 -39.48
N GLU A 6 -29.48 -8.99 -38.74
CA GLU A 6 -28.67 -9.46 -37.61
C GLU A 6 -29.60 -9.70 -36.42
N GLU A 7 -29.83 -10.97 -36.07
CA GLU A 7 -30.53 -11.34 -34.84
C GLU A 7 -29.69 -10.90 -33.63
N LYS A 8 -30.18 -9.87 -32.94
CA LYS A 8 -29.61 -9.38 -31.69
C LYS A 8 -29.83 -10.42 -30.59
N LYS A 9 -28.79 -11.19 -30.25
CA LYS A 9 -28.75 -12.01 -29.04
C LYS A 9 -28.96 -11.12 -27.82
N THR A 10 -30.01 -11.40 -27.06
CA THR A 10 -30.28 -10.78 -25.77
C THR A 10 -29.19 -11.17 -24.76
N PRO A 11 -28.67 -10.21 -23.96
CA PRO A 11 -27.67 -10.53 -22.95
C PRO A 11 -28.32 -11.31 -21.80
N ILE A 12 -27.73 -12.47 -21.49
CA ILE A 12 -28.12 -13.29 -20.33
C ILE A 12 -27.63 -12.58 -19.06
N ILE A 13 -28.55 -11.99 -18.31
CA ILE A 13 -28.27 -11.36 -17.02
C ILE A 13 -28.22 -12.47 -15.95
N MET A 14 -27.03 -12.78 -15.46
CA MET A 14 -26.84 -13.70 -14.34
C MET A 14 -27.10 -12.99 -13.01
N VAL A 15 -28.21 -13.30 -12.35
CA VAL A 15 -28.51 -12.81 -11.00
C VAL A 15 -27.75 -13.67 -9.98
N LYS A 16 -26.71 -13.11 -9.37
CA LYS A 16 -25.98 -13.76 -8.28
C LYS A 16 -26.83 -13.72 -7.00
N LYS A 17 -27.47 -14.85 -6.67
CA LYS A 17 -28.22 -15.06 -5.42
C LYS A 17 -27.30 -14.81 -4.22
N ARG A 18 -27.54 -13.74 -3.48
CA ARG A 18 -26.90 -13.51 -2.17
C ARG A 18 -27.54 -14.50 -1.18
N ARG A 19 -26.72 -15.35 -0.55
CA ARG A 19 -27.13 -16.06 0.67
C ARG A 19 -27.14 -15.04 1.81
N THR A 20 -28.31 -14.78 2.37
CA THR A 20 -28.46 -14.08 3.64
C THR A 20 -27.96 -15.03 4.73
N LEU A 21 -26.78 -14.78 5.28
CA LEU A 21 -26.35 -15.40 6.52
C LEU A 21 -26.87 -14.49 7.64
N LEU A 22 -27.90 -14.95 8.34
CA LEU A 22 -28.31 -14.34 9.60
C LEU A 22 -27.17 -14.54 10.62
N PRO A 23 -26.83 -13.52 11.43
CA PRO A 23 -25.94 -13.72 12.56
C PRO A 23 -26.66 -14.57 13.63
N PRO A 24 -25.96 -15.47 14.35
CA PRO A 24 -26.54 -16.15 15.49
C PRO A 24 -26.80 -15.12 16.61
N SER A 25 -28.02 -15.12 17.11
CA SER A 25 -28.45 -14.35 18.28
C SER A 25 -27.67 -14.80 19.52
N LEU A 26 -26.99 -13.85 20.17
CA LEU A 26 -26.37 -14.06 21.47
C LEU A 26 -27.46 -14.14 22.54
N SER A 27 -27.59 -15.32 23.13
CA SER A 27 -28.37 -15.58 24.33
C SER A 27 -27.80 -14.78 25.51
N GLU A 28 -28.56 -13.83 26.03
CA GLU A 28 -28.38 -13.30 27.39
C GLU A 28 -28.64 -14.40 28.42
N LYS A 29 -27.71 -14.60 29.35
CA LYS A 29 -27.99 -14.99 30.75
C LYS A 29 -26.73 -14.89 31.63
N THR A 30 -26.65 -13.75 32.29
CA THR A 30 -26.27 -13.46 33.69
C THR A 30 -25.63 -14.56 34.56
N GLY A 31 -24.55 -14.17 35.25
CA GLY A 31 -23.94 -14.82 36.43
C GLY A 31 -22.48 -14.36 36.62
N VAL A 32 -22.20 -13.13 37.08
CA VAL A 32 -21.91 -12.69 38.48
C VAL A 32 -20.73 -13.43 39.17
N ILE A 33 -19.82 -12.62 39.77
CA ILE A 33 -18.77 -12.90 40.80
C ILE A 33 -17.39 -13.37 40.25
N ALA A 34 -16.20 -12.88 40.62
CA ALA A 34 -15.69 -11.86 41.55
C ALA A 34 -14.29 -11.38 41.10
N ARG A 35 -13.91 -10.20 41.60
CA ARG A 35 -12.53 -9.68 41.71
C ARG A 35 -11.65 -10.58 42.59
N SER A 36 -10.37 -10.66 42.30
CA SER A 36 -9.28 -10.73 43.29
C SER A 36 -7.96 -10.31 42.64
N GLU A 37 -7.39 -9.22 43.17
CA GLU A 37 -5.97 -8.86 43.06
C GLU A 37 -5.14 -9.86 43.90
N THR A 38 -3.91 -10.19 43.48
CA THR A 38 -2.66 -9.98 44.26
C THR A 38 -1.44 -10.60 43.56
N GLU A 39 -0.34 -9.86 43.65
CA GLU A 39 1.08 -10.16 43.35
C GLU A 39 1.55 -11.60 43.57
N LYS A 40 2.53 -12.05 42.76
CA LYS A 40 3.92 -12.22 43.25
C LYS A 40 4.94 -12.47 42.13
N MET A 41 6.02 -11.72 42.23
CA MET A 41 7.36 -11.94 41.68
C MET A 41 7.97 -13.25 42.22
N GLU A 42 8.63 -14.04 41.37
CA GLU A 42 10.02 -14.49 41.56
C GLU A 42 10.49 -15.47 40.48
N GLU A 43 11.79 -15.36 40.27
CA GLU A 43 12.74 -15.97 39.36
C GLU A 43 13.14 -17.39 39.77
N SER A 44 13.43 -18.27 38.81
CA SER A 44 14.50 -19.27 38.96
C SER A 44 14.79 -20.00 37.65
N VAL A 45 16.08 -19.97 37.29
CA VAL A 45 16.78 -20.71 36.23
C VAL A 45 16.95 -22.19 36.62
N SER A 46 16.95 -23.11 35.64
CA SER A 46 17.82 -24.30 35.69
C SER A 46 18.04 -24.88 34.29
N GLU A 47 19.31 -25.10 33.99
CA GLU A 47 19.88 -25.75 32.81
C GLU A 47 19.40 -27.20 32.64
N GLY A 48 19.39 -27.67 31.39
CA GLY A 48 19.07 -29.06 31.04
C GLY A 48 19.39 -29.34 29.58
N ILE A 49 20.67 -29.64 29.34
CA ILE A 49 21.25 -29.98 28.05
C ILE A 49 20.81 -31.40 27.65
N SER A 50 20.20 -31.58 26.48
CA SER A 50 20.38 -32.80 25.67
C SER A 50 19.77 -32.63 24.28
N SER A 51 20.62 -32.68 23.25
CA SER A 51 20.23 -33.10 21.90
C SER A 51 20.56 -34.58 21.75
N PRO A 52 19.76 -35.33 20.97
CA PRO A 52 20.40 -36.00 19.85
C PRO A 52 19.59 -35.97 18.54
N ALA A 53 20.33 -35.60 17.49
CA ALA A 53 20.35 -36.13 16.12
C ALA A 53 19.06 -36.57 15.39
N VAL A 54 18.82 -35.83 14.29
CA VAL A 54 18.50 -36.29 12.94
C VAL A 54 17.23 -37.14 12.77
N ASP A 55 16.17 -36.47 12.31
CA ASP A 55 15.29 -37.08 11.32
C ASP A 55 15.05 -36.10 10.17
N THR A 56 15.39 -36.55 8.97
CA THR A 56 15.33 -35.75 7.74
C THR A 56 13.90 -35.79 7.23
N HIS A 57 13.10 -34.81 7.63
CA HIS A 57 11.87 -34.49 6.92
C HIS A 57 11.88 -33.02 6.56
N THR A 58 12.33 -32.76 5.33
CA THR A 58 12.05 -31.54 4.57
C THR A 58 10.58 -31.16 4.75
N PRO A 59 10.24 -29.99 5.32
CA PRO A 59 8.91 -29.46 5.15
C PRO A 59 8.78 -29.07 3.67
N ASP A 60 8.01 -29.90 2.98
CA ASP A 60 7.53 -29.71 1.61
C ASP A 60 7.11 -28.25 1.42
N ALA A 61 7.79 -27.59 0.48
CA ALA A 61 7.64 -26.18 0.20
C ALA A 61 6.18 -25.93 -0.18
N PRO A 62 5.45 -25.01 0.49
CA PRO A 62 4.10 -24.68 0.07
C PRO A 62 4.19 -24.09 -1.34
N ALA A 63 3.66 -24.86 -2.29
CA ALA A 63 3.57 -24.55 -3.70
C ALA A 63 3.41 -23.05 -3.91
N CYS A 64 4.42 -22.45 -4.54
CA CYS A 64 4.47 -21.03 -4.87
C CYS A 64 3.27 -20.71 -5.76
N LYS A 65 2.14 -20.34 -5.13
CA LYS A 65 0.99 -19.78 -5.83
C LYS A 65 1.54 -18.59 -6.57
N LYS A 66 1.56 -18.67 -7.91
CA LYS A 66 1.99 -17.59 -8.81
C LYS A 66 1.46 -16.29 -8.23
N LYS A 67 2.33 -15.50 -7.60
CA LYS A 67 1.95 -14.23 -6.99
C LYS A 67 1.33 -13.44 -8.14
N LYS A 68 0.01 -13.27 -8.11
CA LYS A 68 -0.68 -12.34 -9.01
C LYS A 68 0.08 -11.05 -8.86
N LYS A 69 0.88 -10.69 -9.88
CA LYS A 69 1.75 -9.51 -9.89
C LYS A 69 0.85 -8.40 -9.40
N ARG A 70 1.00 -7.95 -8.15
CA ARG A 70 0.10 -6.96 -7.55
C ARG A 70 0.20 -5.80 -8.51
N ARG A 71 -0.87 -5.59 -9.29
CA ARG A 71 -0.85 -4.61 -10.36
C ARG A 71 -0.57 -3.31 -9.62
N ARG A 72 0.59 -2.71 -9.91
CA ARG A 72 0.78 -1.27 -9.73
C ARG A 72 -0.53 -0.67 -10.23
N PHE A 73 -1.12 0.25 -9.47
CA PHE A 73 -2.27 1.01 -9.97
C PHE A 73 -1.96 1.38 -11.43
N PRO A 74 -2.79 0.96 -12.39
CA PRO A 74 -2.51 1.23 -13.80
C PRO A 74 -2.33 2.74 -13.90
N ARG A 75 -1.12 3.19 -14.24
CA ARG A 75 -0.94 4.61 -14.58
C ARG A 75 -1.82 4.84 -15.79
N GLN A 76 -2.66 5.87 -15.72
CA GLN A 76 -3.49 6.23 -16.85
C GLN A 76 -2.57 6.67 -18.00
N PRO A 77 -2.90 6.35 -19.26
CA PRO A 77 -2.03 6.66 -20.41
C PRO A 77 -1.72 8.15 -20.55
N HIS A 78 -2.64 9.03 -20.12
CA HIS A 78 -2.48 10.49 -20.20
C HIS A 78 -1.62 11.09 -19.09
N TRP A 79 -1.17 10.32 -18.10
CA TRP A 79 -0.29 10.81 -17.04
C TRP A 79 1.15 10.95 -17.54
N THR A 80 1.39 12.01 -18.33
CA THR A 80 2.72 12.41 -18.81
C THR A 80 3.59 12.89 -17.65
N HIS A 81 4.89 13.05 -17.91
CA HIS A 81 5.83 13.58 -16.91
C HIS A 81 5.44 15.00 -16.47
N GLU A 82 5.15 15.89 -17.43
CA GLU A 82 4.73 17.28 -17.20
C GLU A 82 3.44 17.33 -16.39
N PHE A 83 2.41 16.58 -16.81
CA PHE A 83 1.16 16.47 -16.08
C PHE A 83 1.38 16.00 -14.64
N THR A 84 2.21 14.97 -14.44
CA THR A 84 2.53 14.46 -13.10
C THR A 84 3.23 15.52 -12.25
N HIS A 85 4.14 16.29 -12.84
CA HIS A 85 4.86 17.36 -12.16
C HIS A 85 3.89 18.45 -11.70
N ASP A 86 3.04 18.94 -12.61
CA ASP A 86 2.08 20.01 -12.33
C ASP A 86 1.07 19.59 -11.26
N CYS A 87 0.56 18.35 -11.33
CA CYS A 87 -0.30 17.78 -10.29
C CYS A 87 0.37 17.82 -8.91
N VAL A 88 1.66 17.46 -8.84
CA VAL A 88 2.41 17.46 -7.57
C VAL A 88 2.65 18.89 -7.08
N GLU A 89 2.98 19.85 -7.95
CA GLU A 89 3.15 21.25 -7.55
C GLU A 89 1.84 21.85 -7.03
N LYS A 90 0.70 21.60 -7.69
CA LYS A 90 -0.62 22.00 -7.18
C LYS A 90 -0.89 21.45 -5.78
N VAL A 91 -0.61 20.16 -5.55
CA VAL A 91 -0.77 19.56 -4.22
C VAL A 91 0.15 20.21 -3.17
N LYS A 92 1.39 20.57 -3.53
CA LYS A 92 2.29 21.28 -2.59
C LYS A 92 1.76 22.68 -2.24
N SER A 93 1.21 23.39 -3.23
CA SER A 93 0.67 24.73 -3.04
C SER A 93 -0.61 24.72 -2.20
N LEU A 94 -1.50 23.75 -2.43
CA LEU A 94 -2.76 23.63 -1.70
C LEU A 94 -2.58 23.05 -0.29
N PHE A 95 -1.66 22.10 -0.11
CA PHE A 95 -1.44 21.42 1.16
C PHE A 95 0.03 21.55 1.61
N PRO A 96 0.51 22.77 1.93
CA PRO A 96 1.88 22.98 2.37
C PRO A 96 2.19 22.24 3.68
N HIS A 97 1.19 22.06 4.54
CA HIS A 97 1.31 21.35 5.81
C HIS A 97 1.63 19.85 5.67
N LEU A 98 1.37 19.24 4.51
CA LEU A 98 1.72 17.84 4.24
C LEU A 98 3.20 17.67 3.87
N ARG A 99 3.97 18.76 3.76
CA ARG A 99 5.40 18.72 3.46
C ARG A 99 6.21 18.43 4.71
N ALA A 100 7.17 17.52 4.57
CA ALA A 100 8.14 17.26 5.62
C ALA A 100 9.31 18.27 5.52
N GLU A 101 9.89 18.64 6.66
CA GLU A 101 11.06 19.54 6.75
C GLU A 101 12.25 19.02 5.95
N GLY A 102 12.52 17.71 5.99
CA GLY A 102 13.54 17.05 5.17
C GLY A 102 13.14 16.82 3.70
N GLY A 103 12.17 17.57 3.18
CA GLY A 103 11.67 17.48 1.81
C GLY A 103 10.72 16.31 1.54
N GLY A 104 9.94 16.38 0.46
CA GLY A 104 8.91 15.38 0.17
C GLY A 104 7.69 15.51 1.08
N PHE A 105 6.89 14.45 1.16
CA PHE A 105 5.62 14.44 1.90
C PHE A 105 5.69 13.59 3.16
N LEU A 106 4.88 13.95 4.15
CA LEU A 106 4.59 13.18 5.35
C LEU A 106 3.72 11.95 5.00
N PRO A 107 3.75 10.88 5.82
CA PRO A 107 2.83 9.75 5.65
C PRO A 107 1.38 10.21 5.65
N LEU A 108 0.63 9.87 4.60
CA LEU A 108 -0.73 10.36 4.42
C LEU A 108 -1.73 9.47 5.19
N LYS A 109 -2.83 10.07 5.67
CA LYS A 109 -3.97 9.36 6.27
C LYS A 109 -4.50 8.28 5.33
N ILE A 110 -4.94 7.16 5.89
CA ILE A 110 -5.58 6.10 5.12
C ILE A 110 -6.95 6.62 4.67
N GLY A 111 -7.23 6.53 3.36
CA GLY A 111 -8.48 7.04 2.79
C GLY A 111 -8.45 8.54 2.50
N ILE A 112 -7.29 9.21 2.52
CA ILE A 112 -7.16 10.65 2.26
C ILE A 112 -7.76 11.11 0.92
N THR A 113 -7.87 10.22 -0.08
CA THR A 113 -8.55 10.52 -1.34
C THR A 113 -10.05 10.76 -1.17
N ASN A 114 -10.70 10.08 -0.22
CA ASN A 114 -12.12 10.32 0.08
C ASN A 114 -12.29 11.65 0.80
N ASP A 115 -11.37 11.98 1.72
CA ASP A 115 -11.35 13.28 2.38
C ASP A 115 -11.13 14.41 1.34
N PHE A 116 -10.27 14.17 0.33
CA PHE A 116 -10.06 15.12 -0.75
C PHE A 116 -11.30 15.27 -1.64
N ALA A 117 -12.01 14.18 -1.91
CA ALA A 117 -13.27 14.26 -2.65
C ALA A 117 -14.31 15.10 -1.89
N ALA A 118 -14.38 15.00 -0.56
CA ALA A 118 -15.20 15.88 0.27
C ALA A 118 -14.72 17.34 0.23
N PHE A 119 -13.40 17.57 0.33
CA PHE A 119 -12.81 18.90 0.21
C PHE A 119 -13.19 19.60 -1.09
N LEU A 120 -13.23 18.88 -2.23
CA LEU A 120 -13.67 19.46 -3.50
C LEU A 120 -15.14 19.89 -3.53
N THR A 121 -15.99 19.27 -2.70
CA THR A 121 -17.41 19.69 -2.60
C THR A 121 -17.56 20.98 -1.79
N GLU A 122 -16.65 21.23 -0.85
CA GLU A 122 -16.63 22.43 -0.01
C GLU A 122 -15.90 23.59 -0.70
N HIS A 123 -14.92 23.29 -1.56
CA HIS A 123 -14.07 24.24 -2.27
C HIS A 123 -14.08 24.02 -3.79
N PRO A 124 -15.21 24.29 -4.48
CA PRO A 124 -15.33 24.11 -5.93
C PRO A 124 -14.38 25.03 -6.75
N GLU A 125 -13.86 26.10 -6.14
CA GLU A 125 -12.88 27.01 -6.72
C GLU A 125 -11.45 26.41 -6.80
N THR A 126 -11.22 25.24 -6.20
CA THR A 126 -9.90 24.62 -6.18
C THR A 126 -9.47 24.20 -7.58
N GLU A 127 -8.28 24.63 -8.01
CA GLU A 127 -7.69 24.30 -9.33
C GLU A 127 -7.16 22.86 -9.47
N LEU A 128 -7.50 21.97 -8.53
CA LEU A 128 -7.03 20.59 -8.49
C LEU A 128 -8.21 19.61 -8.57
N THR A 129 -8.24 18.80 -9.61
CA THR A 129 -9.26 17.77 -9.84
C THR A 129 -8.91 16.45 -9.13
N LEU A 130 -9.89 15.55 -9.01
CA LEU A 130 -9.70 14.23 -8.41
C LEU A 130 -8.72 13.34 -9.21
N ASP A 131 -8.65 13.49 -10.54
CA ASP A 131 -7.68 12.75 -11.37
C ASP A 131 -6.25 13.27 -11.15
N GLU A 132 -6.08 14.59 -11.13
CA GLU A 132 -4.79 15.22 -10.83
C GLU A 132 -4.31 14.84 -9.43
N TRP A 133 -5.20 14.86 -8.43
CA TRP A 133 -4.91 14.34 -7.09
C TRP A 133 -4.46 12.88 -7.13
N SER A 134 -5.18 12.02 -7.85
CA SER A 134 -4.84 10.60 -7.97
C SER A 134 -3.47 10.38 -8.63
N CYS A 135 -3.14 11.18 -9.64
CA CYS A 135 -1.83 11.20 -10.29
C CYS A 135 -0.73 11.63 -9.30
N ALA A 136 -0.94 12.75 -8.59
CA ALA A 136 -0.01 13.27 -7.61
C ALA A 136 0.25 12.27 -6.48
N ILE A 137 -0.81 11.69 -5.88
CA ILE A 137 -0.68 10.73 -4.79
C ILE A 137 0.02 9.45 -5.24
N SER A 138 -0.26 8.96 -6.45
CA SER A 138 0.47 7.83 -7.04
C SER A 138 1.96 8.14 -7.20
N CYS A 139 2.31 9.36 -7.62
CA CYS A 139 3.70 9.81 -7.72
C CYS A 139 4.35 9.93 -6.33
N ILE A 140 3.71 10.63 -5.39
CA ILE A 140 4.22 10.90 -4.04
C ILE A 140 4.45 9.60 -3.29
N THR A 141 3.45 8.73 -3.21
CA THR A 141 3.49 7.50 -2.39
C THR A 141 4.45 6.44 -2.92
N THR A 142 4.87 6.56 -4.18
CA THR A 142 5.85 5.65 -4.78
C THR A 142 7.28 6.18 -4.72
N ARG A 143 7.51 7.45 -4.34
CA ARG A 143 8.86 8.02 -4.19
C ARG A 143 9.62 7.35 -3.05
N GLN A 144 10.94 7.21 -3.23
CA GLN A 144 11.84 6.60 -2.25
C GLN A 144 11.77 7.28 -0.89
N VAL A 145 11.80 8.61 -0.86
CA VAL A 145 11.76 9.39 0.39
C VAL A 145 10.46 9.11 1.18
N TYR A 146 9.31 9.00 0.49
CA TYR A 146 8.04 8.66 1.13
C TYR A 146 8.05 7.22 1.68
N LEU A 147 8.56 6.28 0.89
CA LEU A 147 8.68 4.89 1.29
C LEU A 147 9.62 4.71 2.50
N GLN A 148 10.71 5.49 2.59
CA GLN A 148 11.61 5.47 3.74
C GLN A 148 10.91 5.92 5.02
N ARG A 149 10.10 7.00 4.96
CA ARG A 149 9.32 7.46 6.13
C ARG A 149 8.26 6.47 6.56
N THR A 150 7.62 5.82 5.60
CA THR A 150 6.58 4.82 5.88
C THR A 150 7.16 3.44 6.21
N ALA A 151 8.48 3.24 6.17
CA ALA A 151 9.12 1.97 6.49
C ALA A 151 9.27 1.71 8.01
N VAL A 152 8.86 2.67 8.84
CA VAL A 152 8.89 2.59 10.31
C VAL A 152 7.45 2.62 10.83
N ALA A 153 7.10 1.65 11.68
CA ALA A 153 5.78 1.57 12.29
C ALA A 153 5.61 2.62 13.41
N GLY A 154 4.37 2.96 13.74
CA GLY A 154 4.03 3.95 14.76
C GLY A 154 4.19 5.41 14.31
N ILE A 155 4.79 5.67 13.14
CA ILE A 155 4.90 7.03 12.60
C ILE A 155 3.50 7.62 12.35
N PRO A 156 3.22 8.85 12.81
CA PRO A 156 1.93 9.50 12.56
C PRO A 156 1.63 9.65 11.07
N ARG A 157 0.37 9.43 10.72
CA ARG A 157 -0.18 9.78 9.41
C ARG A 157 -0.91 11.12 9.51
N TYR A 158 -0.94 11.89 8.44
CA TYR A 158 -1.47 13.25 8.45
C TYR A 158 -2.66 13.39 7.50
N GLY A 159 -3.70 14.08 7.96
CA GLY A 159 -4.87 14.47 7.17
C GLY A 159 -4.58 15.69 6.29
N LEU A 160 -5.57 16.11 5.49
CA LEU A 160 -5.45 17.29 4.61
C LEU A 160 -5.24 18.59 5.40
N ASP A 161 -5.74 18.64 6.63
CA ASP A 161 -5.57 19.69 7.62
C ASP A 161 -4.16 19.74 8.23
N GLY A 162 -3.31 18.76 7.94
CA GLY A 162 -1.99 18.62 8.55
C GLY A 162 -2.03 18.10 9.99
N LEU A 163 -3.17 17.60 10.46
CA LEU A 163 -3.27 17.02 11.81
C LEU A 163 -2.99 15.51 11.78
N PRO A 164 -2.41 14.95 12.87
CA PRO A 164 -2.24 13.50 13.02
C PRO A 164 -3.59 12.77 12.97
N ALA A 165 -3.74 11.86 12.01
CA ALA A 165 -4.91 11.04 11.77
C ALA A 165 -4.51 9.56 11.59
N GLY A 166 -4.16 8.93 12.70
CA GLY A 166 -3.70 7.54 12.77
C GLY A 166 -2.19 7.39 12.60
N GLN A 167 -1.73 6.15 12.43
CA GLN A 167 -0.31 5.81 12.40
C GLN A 167 -0.01 4.76 11.32
N VAL A 168 1.26 4.65 10.96
CA VAL A 168 1.76 3.59 10.08
C VAL A 168 1.75 2.27 10.83
N SER A 169 1.00 1.28 10.33
CA SER A 169 0.96 -0.07 10.89
C SER A 169 2.22 -0.86 10.56
N GLU A 170 2.51 -1.93 11.31
CA GLU A 170 3.64 -2.83 11.00
C GLU A 170 3.51 -3.45 9.59
N CYS A 171 2.28 -3.78 9.19
CA CYS A 171 1.98 -4.29 7.85
C CYS A 171 2.34 -3.28 6.74
N ASP A 172 2.03 -2.00 6.95
CA ASP A 172 2.37 -0.94 6.01
C ASP A 172 3.88 -0.73 5.94
N ALA A 173 4.54 -0.73 7.10
CA ALA A 173 5.99 -0.59 7.22
C ALA A 173 6.72 -1.72 6.47
N LEU A 174 6.30 -2.97 6.69
CA LEU A 174 6.80 -4.13 5.95
C LEU A 174 6.58 -3.98 4.44
N ASN A 175 5.42 -3.49 4.00
CA ASN A 175 5.13 -3.26 2.59
C ASN A 175 6.04 -2.18 1.99
N ALA A 176 6.27 -1.06 2.69
CA ALA A 176 7.18 -0.01 2.27
C ALA A 176 8.62 -0.52 2.13
N ARG A 177 9.12 -1.29 3.11
CA ARG A 177 10.43 -1.97 3.05
C ARG A 177 10.57 -2.87 1.82
N ARG A 178 9.53 -3.63 1.48
CA ARG A 178 9.51 -4.47 0.27
C ARG A 178 9.61 -3.63 -1.01
N TRP A 179 8.91 -2.51 -1.10
CA TRP A 179 8.99 -1.63 -2.28
C TRP A 179 10.36 -0.94 -2.41
N LEU A 180 10.99 -0.57 -1.30
CA LEU A 180 12.36 -0.04 -1.29
C LEU A 180 13.34 -1.08 -1.83
N ALA A 181 13.27 -2.33 -1.37
CA ALA A 181 14.12 -3.41 -1.86
C ALA A 181 13.96 -3.63 -3.38
N VAL A 182 12.74 -3.60 -3.90
CA VAL A 182 12.48 -3.70 -5.35
C VAL A 182 13.14 -2.55 -6.13
N ARG A 183 13.11 -1.33 -5.58
CA ARG A 183 13.72 -0.15 -6.21
C ARG A 183 15.24 -0.24 -6.23
N GLU A 184 15.86 -0.66 -5.13
CA GLU A 184 17.31 -0.86 -5.08
C GLU A 184 17.76 -1.94 -6.06
N GLN A 185 17.02 -3.05 -6.17
CA GLN A 185 17.30 -4.07 -7.20
C GLN A 185 17.18 -3.52 -8.63
N GLN A 186 16.19 -2.66 -8.91
CA GLN A 186 16.06 -2.02 -10.23
C GLN A 186 17.23 -1.08 -10.51
N LYS A 187 17.66 -0.29 -9.52
CA LYS A 187 18.80 0.61 -9.64
C LYS A 187 20.09 -0.14 -9.94
N LEU A 188 20.35 -1.25 -9.23
CA LEU A 188 21.50 -2.12 -9.47
C LEU A 188 21.47 -2.70 -10.89
N LYS A 189 20.32 -3.22 -11.34
CA LYS A 189 20.17 -3.75 -12.71
C LYS A 189 20.47 -2.71 -13.78
N MET A 190 19.93 -1.51 -13.65
CA MET A 190 20.19 -0.42 -14.60
C MET A 190 21.67 -0.03 -14.62
N LYS A 191 22.33 0.02 -13.45
CA LYS A 191 23.75 0.30 -13.34
C LYS A 191 24.60 -0.77 -14.05
N THR A 192 24.31 -2.06 -13.81
CA THR A 192 25.00 -3.16 -14.47
C THR A 192 24.80 -3.15 -16.00
N MET A 193 23.59 -2.86 -16.47
CA MET A 193 23.32 -2.74 -17.91
C MET A 193 24.10 -1.59 -18.55
N GLN A 194 24.19 -0.45 -17.86
CA GLN A 194 24.95 0.72 -18.33
C GLN A 194 26.46 0.44 -18.40
N GLU A 195 27.01 -0.26 -17.40
CA GLU A 195 28.42 -0.66 -17.37
C GLU A 195 28.72 -1.68 -18.50
N GLN A 196 27.82 -2.61 -18.76
CA GLN A 196 27.94 -3.57 -19.86
C GLN A 196 27.94 -2.87 -21.23
N SER A 197 27.00 -1.95 -21.49
CA SER A 197 26.96 -1.19 -22.75
C SER A 197 28.20 -0.32 -22.96
N ALA A 198 28.75 0.25 -21.89
CA ALA A 198 29.97 1.06 -21.96
C ALA A 198 31.24 0.23 -22.19
N SER A 199 31.24 -1.05 -21.78
CA SER A 199 32.36 -1.97 -22.01
C SER A 199 32.40 -2.54 -23.43
N THR A 200 31.23 -2.79 -24.03
CA THR A 200 31.13 -3.26 -25.42
C THR A 200 31.57 -2.19 -26.41
N GLU A 201 31.21 -0.92 -26.17
CA GLU A 201 31.56 0.21 -27.05
C GLU A 201 33.07 0.55 -27.05
N LYS A 202 33.80 0.14 -26.00
CA LYS A 202 35.26 0.31 -25.91
C LYS A 202 36.07 -0.80 -26.60
N THR A 203 35.44 -1.93 -26.91
CA THR A 203 36.12 -3.05 -27.59
C THR A 203 36.01 -2.94 -29.12
N GLU A 204 35.12 -2.07 -29.61
CA GLU A 204 34.82 -1.89 -31.03
C GLU A 204 35.47 -0.65 -31.67
N ARG A 205 36.37 0.03 -30.94
CA ARG A 205 37.23 1.13 -31.44
C ARG A 205 38.70 0.74 -31.38
#